data_AF-A0A2N8P5J8-F1
#
_entry.id   AF-A0A2N8P5J8-F1
#
_cell.length_a   1.000
_cell.length_b   1.000
_cell.length_c   1.000
_cell.angle_alpha   90.00
_cell.angle_beta   90.00
_cell.angle_gamma   90.00
#
_symmetry.space_group_name_H-M   'P 1'
#
loop_
_entity.id
_entity.type
_entity.pdbx_description
1 polymer ?
#
loop_
_entity_poly.entity_id
_entity_poly.type
_entity_poly.pdbx_seq_one_letter_code
_entity_poly.pdbx_strand_id
1 'polypeptide(L)'
;MRILAAMTSSPQEEIKNAAQVISDMHVATVPSEHARAAGHAAANLCSGAGHRLLYAPPELQQLITQAIEIGYATALQDVRDGDFDGDIQEWRPGLFQE
;
A
#
# COMPACT_ATOMS: atom_id res chain seq x y z
N MET A 1 -40.68 -13.64 20.88
CA MET A 1 -39.34 -14.25 20.66
C MET A 1 -38.63 -13.40 19.62
N ARG A 2 -37.73 -12.49 20.03
CA ARG A 2 -36.94 -11.66 19.11
C ARG A 2 -35.71 -12.47 18.70
N ILE A 3 -35.70 -12.99 17.49
CA ILE A 3 -34.50 -13.55 16.89
C ILE A 3 -33.62 -12.34 16.51
N LEU A 4 -32.63 -12.04 17.35
CA LEU A 4 -31.52 -11.16 16.99
C LEU A 4 -30.76 -11.88 15.87
N ALA A 5 -31.07 -11.56 14.62
CA ALA A 5 -30.20 -11.92 13.52
C ALA A 5 -28.86 -11.23 13.78
N ALA A 6 -27.81 -12.02 14.00
CA ALA A 6 -26.46 -11.50 13.98
C ALA A 6 -26.27 -10.81 12.62
N MET A 7 -26.10 -9.49 12.61
CA MET A 7 -25.78 -8.72 11.42
C MET A 7 -24.33 -9.02 11.03
N THR A 8 -24.07 -10.23 10.55
CA THR A 8 -22.81 -10.55 9.89
C THR A 8 -22.89 -9.91 8.50
N SER A 9 -22.00 -8.95 8.23
CA SER A 9 -21.82 -8.40 6.88
C SER A 9 -21.62 -9.56 5.89
N SER A 10 -22.13 -9.40 4.68
CA SER A 10 -21.81 -10.36 3.63
C SER A 10 -20.32 -10.20 3.25
N PRO A 11 -19.63 -11.26 2.81
CA PRO A 11 -18.25 -11.17 2.34
C PRO A 11 -18.04 -10.09 1.26
N GLN A 12 -19.09 -9.81 0.48
CA GLN A 12 -19.04 -8.80 -0.57
C GLN A 12 -19.12 -7.37 -0.02
N GLU A 13 -19.89 -7.15 1.05
CA GLU A 13 -19.92 -5.86 1.75
C GLU A 13 -18.61 -5.61 2.50
N GLU A 14 -17.99 -6.65 3.07
CA GLU A 14 -16.67 -6.54 3.70
C GLU A 14 -15.59 -6.12 2.71
N ILE A 15 -15.57 -6.72 1.52
CA ILE A 15 -14.62 -6.35 0.46
C ILE A 15 -14.84 -4.89 0.01
N LYS A 16 -16.08 -4.45 -0.16
CA LYS A 16 -16.38 -3.05 -0.52
C LYS A 16 -15.94 -2.07 0.57
N ASN A 17 -16.19 -2.40 1.83
CA ASN A 17 -15.78 -1.56 2.96
C ASN A 17 -14.25 -1.47 3.03
N ALA A 18 -13.56 -2.60 2.89
CA ALA A 18 -12.10 -2.62 2.80
C ALA A 18 -11.62 -1.80 1.60
N ALA A 19 -12.34 -1.85 0.48
CA ALA A 19 -12.00 -1.10 -0.72
C ALA A 19 -12.02 0.41 -0.50
N GLN A 20 -13.09 0.87 0.15
CA GLN A 20 -13.24 2.27 0.50
C GLN A 20 -12.16 2.74 1.46
N VAL A 21 -11.87 1.96 2.51
CA VAL A 21 -10.82 2.30 3.49
C VAL A 21 -9.46 2.44 2.80
N ILE A 22 -9.08 1.53 1.91
CA ILE A 22 -7.80 1.59 1.20
C ILE A 22 -7.77 2.80 0.25
N SER A 23 -8.86 3.09 -0.45
CA SER A 23 -8.95 4.29 -1.30
C SER A 23 -8.80 5.58 -0.50
N ASP A 24 -9.46 5.69 0.65
CA ASP A 24 -9.36 6.86 1.52
C ASP A 24 -7.94 7.03 2.08
N MET A 25 -7.31 5.93 2.51
CA MET A 25 -5.91 5.93 2.94
C MET A 25 -4.97 6.35 1.82
N HIS A 26 -5.20 5.90 0.59
CA HIS A 26 -4.38 6.27 -0.57
C HIS A 26 -4.42 7.78 -0.81
N VAL A 27 -5.60 8.38 -0.79
CA VAL A 27 -5.77 9.84 -0.93
C VAL A 27 -5.06 10.59 0.20
N ALA A 28 -5.10 10.07 1.42
CA ALA A 28 -4.48 10.73 2.58
C ALA A 28 -2.94 10.58 2.63
N THR A 29 -2.39 9.48 2.12
CA THR A 29 -1.00 9.07 2.38
C THR A 29 -0.08 9.22 1.16
N VAL A 30 -0.63 9.26 -0.05
CA VAL A 30 0.18 9.35 -1.28
C VAL A 30 0.09 10.77 -1.84
N PRO A 31 0.96 11.70 -1.42
CA PRO A 31 0.94 13.04 -1.94
C PRO A 31 1.42 13.07 -3.40
N SER A 32 1.07 14.12 -4.11
CA SER A 32 1.23 14.21 -5.57
C SER A 32 2.67 14.02 -6.06
N GLU A 33 3.65 14.46 -5.27
CA GLU A 33 5.09 14.33 -5.52
C GLU A 33 5.58 12.88 -5.46
N HIS A 34 4.87 12.03 -4.72
CA HIS A 34 5.20 10.61 -4.55
C HIS A 34 4.40 9.71 -5.48
N ALA A 35 3.24 10.17 -5.96
CA ALA A 35 2.32 9.38 -6.79
C ALA A 35 2.99 8.69 -7.99
N ARG A 36 3.89 9.39 -8.70
CA ARG A 36 4.60 8.78 -9.84
C ARG A 36 5.54 7.66 -9.41
N ALA A 37 6.30 7.85 -8.34
CA ALA A 37 7.26 6.86 -7.86
C ALA A 37 6.53 5.64 -7.27
N ALA A 38 5.48 5.91 -6.48
CA ALA A 38 4.59 4.90 -5.92
C ALA A 38 3.92 4.06 -7.02
N GLY A 39 3.35 4.70 -8.06
CA GLY A 39 2.73 3.99 -9.18
C GLY A 39 3.71 3.14 -9.99
N HIS A 40 4.97 3.59 -10.14
CA HIS A 40 5.99 2.77 -10.77
C HIS A 40 6.37 1.56 -9.89
N ALA A 41 6.49 1.74 -8.57
CA ALA A 41 6.73 0.63 -7.64
C ALA A 41 5.58 -0.40 -7.70
N ALA A 42 4.33 0.07 -7.71
CA ALA A 42 3.15 -0.79 -7.88
C ALA A 42 3.18 -1.55 -9.20
N ALA A 43 3.43 -0.88 -10.33
CA ALA A 43 3.55 -1.53 -11.63
C ALA A 43 4.64 -2.61 -11.64
N ASN A 44 5.81 -2.34 -11.06
CA ASN A 44 6.91 -3.29 -10.98
C ASN A 44 6.54 -4.51 -10.14
N LEU A 45 5.95 -4.32 -8.96
CA LEU A 45 5.52 -5.42 -8.10
C LEU A 45 4.39 -6.24 -8.74
N CYS A 46 3.39 -5.57 -9.32
CA CYS A 46 2.28 -6.21 -10.02
C CYS A 46 2.75 -7.00 -11.24
N SER A 47 3.80 -6.55 -11.95
CA SER A 47 4.38 -7.28 -13.08
C SER A 47 4.96 -8.65 -12.66
N GLY A 48 5.48 -8.75 -11.44
CA GLY A 48 6.04 -9.99 -10.88
C GLY A 48 4.98 -10.97 -10.36
N ALA A 49 3.75 -10.52 -10.11
CA ALA A 49 2.66 -11.35 -9.59
C ALA A 49 2.12 -12.37 -10.62
N GLY A 50 2.51 -12.24 -11.89
CA GLY A 50 2.16 -13.16 -12.96
C GLY A 50 0.66 -13.17 -13.29
N HIS A 51 0.21 -14.24 -13.95
CA HIS A 51 -1.12 -14.32 -14.55
C HIS A 51 -2.29 -14.21 -13.55
N ARG A 52 -2.07 -14.50 -12.25
CA ARG A 52 -3.14 -14.51 -11.24
C ARG A 52 -3.68 -13.11 -10.97
N LEU A 53 -2.81 -12.11 -10.97
CA LEU A 53 -3.22 -10.71 -10.80
C LEU A 53 -3.88 -10.19 -12.08
N LEU A 54 -3.42 -10.62 -13.26
CA LEU A 54 -3.98 -10.21 -14.55
C LEU A 54 -5.47 -10.60 -14.71
N TYR A 55 -5.87 -11.75 -14.17
CA TYR A 55 -7.24 -12.23 -14.22
C TYR A 55 -8.07 -11.88 -12.98
N ALA A 56 -7.50 -11.15 -12.02
CA ALA A 56 -8.28 -10.64 -10.89
C ALA A 56 -9.30 -9.59 -11.38
N PRO A 57 -10.44 -9.41 -10.69
CA PRO A 57 -11.36 -8.32 -10.97
C PRO A 57 -10.65 -6.96 -10.92
N PRO A 58 -11.03 -5.98 -11.77
CA PRO A 58 -10.42 -4.65 -11.79
C PRO A 58 -10.38 -3.97 -10.43
N GLU A 59 -11.44 -4.13 -9.62
CA GLU A 59 -11.53 -3.55 -8.28
C GLU A 59 -10.45 -4.13 -7.34
N LEU A 60 -10.16 -5.43 -7.46
CA LEU A 60 -9.11 -6.08 -6.68
C LEU A 60 -7.71 -5.65 -7.18
N GLN A 61 -7.53 -5.48 -8.49
CA GLN A 61 -6.27 -4.95 -9.04
C GLN A 61 -6.00 -3.53 -8.55
N GLN A 62 -7.03 -2.68 -8.56
CA GLN A 62 -6.96 -1.31 -8.06
C GLN A 62 -6.61 -1.29 -6.58
N LEU A 63 -7.24 -2.16 -5.78
CA LEU A 63 -6.96 -2.26 -4.35
C LEU A 63 -5.51 -2.62 -4.04
N ILE A 64 -5.00 -3.63 -4.74
CA ILE A 64 -3.61 -4.07 -4.59
C ILE A 64 -2.66 -2.94 -4.98
N THR A 65 -2.96 -2.23 -6.08
CA THR A 65 -2.17 -1.09 -6.54
C THR A 65 -2.10 0.01 -5.49
N GLN A 66 -3.26 0.46 -5.00
CA GLN A 66 -3.35 1.51 -3.97
C GLN A 66 -2.64 1.11 -2.67
N ALA A 67 -2.78 -0.14 -2.24
CA ALA A 67 -2.11 -0.64 -1.04
C ALA A 67 -0.58 -0.60 -1.17
N ILE A 68 -0.05 -0.97 -2.35
CA ILE A 68 1.39 -0.86 -2.64
C ILE A 68 1.82 0.61 -2.66
N GLU A 69 1.05 1.47 -3.32
CA GLU A 69 1.36 2.90 -3.42
C GLU A 69 1.43 3.58 -2.04
N ILE A 70 0.50 3.26 -1.14
CA ILE A 70 0.50 3.72 0.26
C ILE A 70 1.78 3.30 0.97
N GLY A 71 2.11 2.01 0.93
CA GLY A 71 3.28 1.47 1.61
C GLY A 71 4.58 2.07 1.08
N TYR A 72 4.68 2.24 -0.24
CA TYR A 72 5.85 2.86 -0.86
C TYR A 72 5.98 4.34 -0.50
N ALA A 73 4.88 5.10 -0.55
CA ALA A 73 4.90 6.52 -0.19
C ALA A 73 5.29 6.72 1.28
N THR A 74 4.77 5.87 2.18
CA THR A 74 5.14 5.89 3.61
C THR A 74 6.62 5.61 3.80
N ALA A 75 7.13 4.51 3.24
CA ALA A 75 8.56 4.17 3.36
C ALA A 75 9.48 5.23 2.74
N LEU A 76 9.06 5.87 1.64
CA LEU A 76 9.81 6.95 1.02
C LEU A 76 9.83 8.22 1.90
N GLN A 77 8.74 8.49 2.62
CA GLN A 77 8.68 9.58 3.59
C GLN A 77 9.63 9.31 4.76
N ASP A 78 9.58 8.11 5.35
CA ASP A 78 10.48 7.71 6.45
C ASP A 78 11.96 7.82 6.05
N VAL A 79 12.31 7.41 4.81
CA VAL A 79 13.67 7.60 4.26
C VAL A 79 14.03 9.08 4.11
N ARG A 80 13.09 9.93 3.71
CA ARG A 80 13.34 11.38 3.55
C ARG A 80 13.48 12.12 4.88
N ASP A 81 12.74 11.68 5.88
CA ASP A 81 12.77 12.25 7.23
C ASP A 81 13.99 11.76 8.03
N GLY A 82 14.75 10.81 7.48
CA GLY A 82 15.99 10.30 8.07
C GLY A 82 15.76 9.22 9.13
N ASP A 83 14.56 8.63 9.19
CA ASP A 83 14.22 7.62 10.20
C ASP A 83 15.11 6.38 10.12
N PHE A 84 15.68 6.10 8.94
CA PHE A 84 16.63 5.00 8.70
C PHE A 84 18.10 5.42 8.74
N ASP A 85 18.43 6.69 8.98
CA ASP A 85 19.82 7.17 8.89
C ASP A 85 20.74 6.46 9.90
N GLY A 86 20.24 6.19 11.12
CA GLY A 86 20.96 5.43 12.14
C GLY A 86 21.25 3.99 11.71
N ASP A 87 20.26 3.30 11.15
CA ASP A 87 20.41 1.94 10.62
C ASP A 87 21.38 1.90 9.44
N ILE A 88 21.31 2.90 8.55
CA ILE A 88 22.22 3.04 7.41
C ILE A 88 23.66 3.28 7.91
N GLN A 89 23.84 4.09 8.94
CA GLN A 89 25.15 4.31 9.56
C GLN A 89 25.72 3.02 10.17
N GLU A 90 24.88 2.19 10.81
CA GLU A 90 25.29 0.88 11.33
C GLU A 90 25.67 -0.09 10.20
N TRP A 91 24.86 -0.17 9.14
CA TRP A 91 25.06 -1.13 8.04
C TRP A 91 26.13 -0.71 7.03
N ARG A 92 26.40 0.59 6.93
CA ARG A 92 27.33 1.21 5.98
C ARG A 92 28.16 2.32 6.64
N PRO A 93 28.96 2.02 7.68
CA PRO A 93 29.72 3.04 8.40
C PRO A 93 30.73 3.77 7.50
N GLY A 94 31.24 3.11 6.46
CA GLY A 94 32.18 3.70 5.50
C GLY A 94 31.59 4.78 4.58
N LEU A 95 30.26 4.98 4.56
CA LEU A 95 29.66 6.13 3.87
C LEU A 95 29.81 7.44 4.65
N PHE A 96 30.20 7.36 5.94
CA PHE A 96 30.23 8.48 6.88
C PHE A 96 31.62 8.74 7.49
N GLN A 97 32.64 8.01 7.05
CA GLN A 97 34.03 8.17 7.49
C GLN A 97 34.83 8.81 6.35
N GLU A 98 35.36 10.02 6.58
CA GLU A 98 36.30 10.72 5.68
C GLU A 98 37.72 10.10 5.71
#